data_AF-A0A2V9YNC7-F1
#
_entry.id   AF-A0A2V9YNC7-F1
#
_cell.length_a   1.000
_cell.length_b   1.000
_cell.length_c   1.000
_cell.angle_alpha   90.00
_cell.angle_beta   90.00
_cell.angle_gamma   90.00
#
_symmetry.space_group_name_H-M   'P 1'
#
loop_
_entity.id
_entity.type
_entity.pdbx_description
1 polymer ?
#
loop_
_entity_poly.entity_id
_entity_poly.type
_entity_poly.pdbx_seq_one_letter_code
_entity_poly.pdbx_strand_id
1 'polypeptide(L)'
;MLLLDAEGKERVRLEGYLTNPDFVAALESGLGRIAFVHKRFADAERRYNDVVTRFGQSHSAPGAMYWRAVARYKATNDHTVLGKVAEELRRTYPSSVWASKAIPWLPKESKKEVA
;
A
#
# COMPACT_ATOMS: atom_id res chain seq x y z
N MET A 1 3.68 18.18 -1.83
CA MET A 1 4.89 17.34 -1.84
C MET A 1 5.09 16.73 -3.22
N LEU A 2 6.29 16.84 -3.76
CA LEU A 2 6.72 16.18 -5.00
C LEU A 2 7.88 15.23 -4.67
N LEU A 3 7.78 13.98 -5.10
CA LEU A 3 8.86 12.99 -4.99
C LEU A 3 9.29 12.56 -6.38
N LEU A 4 10.58 12.75 -6.64
CA LEU A 4 11.25 12.35 -7.86
C LEU A 4 12.14 11.15 -7.57
N ASP A 5 12.35 10.29 -8.57
CA ASP A 5 13.38 9.26 -8.50
C ASP A 5 14.77 9.83 -8.82
N ALA A 6 15.78 8.94 -8.85
CA ALA A 6 17.17 9.32 -9.10
C ALA A 6 17.38 9.86 -10.53
N GLU A 7 16.49 9.53 -11.46
CA GLU A 7 16.46 10.00 -12.84
C GLU A 7 15.71 11.33 -12.99
N GLY A 8 15.22 11.92 -11.90
CA GLY A 8 14.47 13.18 -11.91
C GLY A 8 13.04 13.04 -12.43
N LYS A 9 12.51 11.81 -12.53
CA LYS A 9 11.12 11.58 -12.93
C LYS A 9 10.19 11.66 -11.73
N GLU A 10 9.14 12.46 -11.85
CA GLU A 10 8.09 12.54 -10.84
C GLU A 10 7.41 11.16 -10.66
N ARG A 11 7.39 10.67 -9.42
CA ARG A 11 6.75 9.40 -9.04
C ARG A 11 5.53 9.59 -8.16
N VAL A 12 5.54 10.62 -7.32
CA VAL A 12 4.43 10.95 -6.43
C VAL A 12 4.26 12.45 -6.37
N ARG A 13 3.00 12.87 -6.52
CA ARG A 13 2.54 14.22 -6.24
C ARG A 13 1.41 14.14 -5.23
N LEU A 14 1.50 14.99 -4.24
CA LEU A 14 0.48 15.18 -3.22
C LEU A 14 0.30 16.68 -3.02
N GLU A 15 -0.93 17.14 -3.19
CA GLU A 15 -1.31 18.55 -3.01
C GLU A 15 -2.21 18.69 -1.78
N GLY A 16 -2.24 19.88 -1.19
CA GLY A 16 -2.97 20.16 0.04
C GLY A 16 -2.19 19.91 1.33
N TYR A 17 -2.85 20.16 2.45
CA TYR A 17 -2.29 20.03 3.80
C TYR A 17 -2.48 18.60 4.34
N LEU A 18 -1.44 18.11 5.02
CA LEU A 18 -1.51 16.90 5.84
C LEU A 18 -1.00 17.21 7.25
N THR A 19 -1.56 16.52 8.24
CA THR A 19 -0.97 16.49 9.58
C THR A 19 0.43 15.86 9.54
N ASN A 20 1.26 16.10 10.56
CA ASN A 20 2.59 15.49 10.64
C ASN A 20 2.58 13.96 10.45
N PRO A 21 1.74 13.16 11.15
CA PRO A 21 1.74 11.71 10.94
C PRO A 21 1.28 11.31 9.54
N ASP A 22 0.28 12.00 8.97
CA ASP A 22 -0.16 11.73 7.59
C ASP A 22 0.92 12.09 6.57
N PHE A 23 1.65 13.19 6.78
CA PHE A 23 2.73 13.61 5.90
C PHE A 23 3.88 12.59 5.90
N VAL A 24 4.32 12.13 7.06
CA VAL A 24 5.39 11.12 7.16
C VAL A 24 4.93 9.80 6.54
N ALA A 25 3.69 9.38 6.79
CA ALA A 25 3.12 8.18 6.18
C ALA A 25 3.05 8.27 4.64
N ALA A 26 2.68 9.44 4.11
CA ALA A 26 2.64 9.69 2.67
C ALA A 26 4.04 9.71 2.05
N LEU A 27 5.02 10.32 2.73
CA LEU A 27 6.42 10.33 2.32
C LEU A 27 6.99 8.91 2.26
N GLU A 28 6.82 8.12 3.31
CA GLU A 28 7.30 6.73 3.36
C GLU A 28 6.61 5.85 2.31
N SER A 29 5.30 6.02 2.11
CA SER A 29 4.57 5.34 1.04
C SER A 29 5.09 5.72 -0.35
N GLY A 30 5.47 6.99 -0.54
CA GLY A 30 6.05 7.47 -1.79
C GLY A 30 7.47 6.96 -2.04
N LEU A 31 8.30 6.87 -1.01
CA LEU A 31 9.61 6.22 -1.09
C LEU A 31 9.46 4.71 -1.37
N GLY A 32 8.45 4.06 -0.80
CA GLY A 32 8.04 2.69 -1.14
C GLY A 32 7.66 2.56 -2.61
N ARG A 33 6.93 3.55 -3.15
CA ARG A 33 6.55 3.59 -4.56
C ARG A 33 7.78 3.72 -5.47
N ILE A 34 8.73 4.58 -5.12
CA ILE A 34 10.01 4.70 -5.85
C ILE A 34 10.76 3.36 -5.81
N ALA A 35 10.93 2.75 -4.65
CA ALA A 35 11.55 1.43 -4.55
C ALA A 35 10.86 0.37 -5.44
N PHE A 36 9.52 0.36 -5.44
CA PHE A 36 8.72 -0.57 -6.23
C PHE A 36 8.92 -0.38 -7.75
N VAL A 37 8.91 0.86 -8.26
CA VAL A 37 9.08 1.09 -9.71
C VAL A 37 10.49 0.73 -10.20
N HIS A 38 11.49 0.77 -9.33
CA HIS A 38 12.84 0.27 -9.58
C HIS A 38 13.00 -1.23 -9.29
N LYS A 39 11.89 -1.97 -9.10
CA LYS A 39 11.88 -3.42 -8.82
C LYS A 39 12.62 -3.83 -7.54
N ARG A 40 12.88 -2.89 -6.62
CA ARG A 40 13.44 -3.16 -5.29
C ARG A 40 12.30 -3.57 -4.35
N PHE A 41 11.73 -4.75 -4.59
CA PHE A 41 10.50 -5.18 -3.94
C PHE A 41 10.64 -5.36 -2.42
N ALA A 42 11.78 -5.88 -1.95
CA ALA A 42 12.04 -6.01 -0.52
C ALA A 42 12.10 -4.63 0.20
N ASP A 43 12.72 -3.64 -0.44
CA ASP A 43 12.76 -2.27 0.09
C ASP A 43 11.36 -1.62 0.09
N ALA A 44 10.59 -1.84 -0.97
CA ALA A 44 9.22 -1.35 -1.05
C ALA A 44 8.35 -1.96 0.04
N GLU A 45 8.42 -3.29 0.22
CA GLU A 45 7.69 -4.01 1.26
C GLU A 45 8.03 -3.47 2.65
N ARG A 46 9.33 -3.29 2.96
CA ARG A 46 9.78 -2.72 4.24
C ARG A 46 9.18 -1.34 4.50
N ARG A 47 9.26 -0.42 3.54
CA ARG A 47 8.73 0.94 3.68
C ARG A 47 7.22 0.96 3.90
N TYR A 48 6.49 0.16 3.13
CA TYR A 48 5.05 0.05 3.33
C TYR A 48 4.69 -0.59 4.67
N ASN A 49 5.48 -1.55 5.14
CA ASN A 49 5.30 -2.13 6.47
C ASN A 49 5.53 -1.10 7.58
N ASP A 50 6.53 -0.22 7.45
CA ASP A 50 6.77 0.85 8.41
C ASP A 50 5.57 1.80 8.49
N VAL A 51 4.91 2.09 7.37
CA VAL A 51 3.67 2.89 7.35
C VAL A 51 2.54 2.20 8.12
N VAL A 52 2.30 0.92 7.84
CA VAL A 52 1.23 0.16 8.50
C VAL A 52 1.47 0.04 10.00
N THR A 53 2.72 -0.20 10.43
CA THR A 53 3.05 -0.45 11.83
C THR A 53 3.16 0.83 12.66
N ARG A 54 3.69 1.91 12.09
CA ARG A 54 3.97 3.17 12.83
C ARG A 54 2.90 4.24 12.62
N PHE A 55 2.20 4.19 11.49
CA PHE A 55 1.23 5.20 11.08
C PHE A 55 -0.10 4.58 10.65
N GLY A 56 -0.53 3.50 11.33
CA GLY A 56 -1.72 2.73 10.98
C GLY A 56 -3.05 3.50 10.99
N GLN A 57 -3.11 4.69 11.62
CA GLN A 57 -4.29 5.56 11.60
C GLN A 57 -4.24 6.63 10.49
N SER A 58 -3.14 6.72 9.74
CA SER A 58 -2.99 7.69 8.65
C SER A 58 -3.82 7.32 7.42
N HIS A 59 -4.12 8.32 6.59
CA HIS A 59 -4.80 8.13 5.31
C HIS A 59 -3.99 7.25 4.32
N SER A 60 -2.67 7.19 4.50
CA SER A 60 -1.79 6.37 3.65
C SER A 60 -1.74 4.90 4.07
N ALA A 61 -2.11 4.58 5.31
CA ALA A 61 -2.03 3.22 5.87
C ALA A 61 -2.74 2.14 5.04
N PRO A 62 -4.01 2.28 4.61
CA PRO A 62 -4.67 1.26 3.78
C PRO A 62 -3.96 1.07 2.43
N GLY A 63 -3.43 2.15 1.84
CA GLY A 63 -2.68 2.06 0.59
C GLY A 63 -1.33 1.36 0.77
N ALA A 64 -0.62 1.67 1.86
CA ALA A 64 0.61 0.99 2.19
C ALA A 64 0.39 -0.51 2.45
N MET A 65 -0.67 -0.87 3.17
CA MET A 65 -1.05 -2.27 3.40
C MET A 65 -1.27 -3.03 2.10
N TYR A 66 -2.01 -2.44 1.16
CA TYR A 66 -2.21 -2.97 -0.19
C TYR A 66 -0.88 -3.17 -0.92
N TRP A 67 -0.06 -2.12 -1.03
CA TRP A 67 1.19 -2.18 -1.78
C TRP A 67 2.28 -3.02 -1.12
N ARG A 68 2.27 -3.19 0.21
CA ARG A 68 3.12 -4.15 0.94
C ARG A 68 2.91 -5.56 0.40
N ALA A 69 1.65 -5.99 0.29
CA ALA A 69 1.32 -7.30 -0.24
C ALA A 69 1.67 -7.45 -1.74
N VAL A 70 1.46 -6.41 -2.54
CA VAL A 70 1.86 -6.41 -3.95
C VAL A 70 3.38 -6.51 -4.10
N ALA A 71 4.14 -5.79 -3.27
CA ALA A 71 5.60 -5.87 -3.24
C ALA A 71 6.06 -7.28 -2.87
N ARG A 72 5.49 -7.86 -1.81
CA ARG A 72 5.78 -9.24 -1.40
C ARG A 72 5.46 -10.27 -2.49
N TYR A 73 4.29 -10.14 -3.12
CA TYR A 73 3.91 -10.98 -4.27
C TYR A 73 4.91 -10.85 -5.41
N LYS A 74 5.34 -9.63 -5.75
CA LYS A 74 6.35 -9.42 -6.80
C LYS A 74 7.73 -9.96 -6.44
N ALA A 75 8.09 -10.00 -5.16
CA ALA A 75 9.34 -10.58 -4.69
C ALA A 75 9.34 -12.12 -4.67
N THR A 76 8.20 -12.73 -4.35
CA THR A 76 8.12 -14.17 -4.02
C THR A 76 7.31 -14.99 -5.02
N ASN A 77 6.50 -14.34 -5.85
CA ASN A 77 5.46 -14.95 -6.70
C ASN A 77 4.39 -15.75 -5.93
N ASP A 78 4.28 -15.56 -4.61
CA ASP A 78 3.26 -16.19 -3.76
C ASP A 78 1.95 -15.41 -3.83
N HIS A 79 0.99 -15.93 -4.59
CA HIS A 79 -0.33 -15.31 -4.78
C HIS A 79 -1.21 -15.36 -3.52
N THR A 80 -0.91 -16.24 -2.54
CA THR A 80 -1.73 -16.40 -1.33
C THR A 80 -1.71 -15.16 -0.45
N VAL A 81 -0.66 -14.34 -0.55
CA VAL A 81 -0.54 -13.08 0.21
C VAL A 81 -1.61 -12.05 -0.16
N LEU A 82 -2.08 -12.09 -1.42
CA LEU A 82 -3.05 -11.11 -1.92
C LEU A 82 -4.46 -11.37 -1.39
N GLY A 83 -4.85 -12.64 -1.24
CA GLY A 83 -6.13 -12.99 -0.62
C GLY A 83 -6.18 -12.59 0.85
N LYS A 84 -5.12 -12.93 1.60
CA LYS A 84 -5.00 -12.58 3.03
C LYS A 84 -5.06 -11.07 3.25
N VAL A 85 -4.33 -10.26 2.47
CA VAL A 85 -4.36 -8.81 2.64
C VAL A 85 -5.73 -8.21 2.28
N ALA A 86 -6.45 -8.80 1.33
CA ALA A 86 -7.76 -8.29 0.93
C ALA A 86 -8.79 -8.42 2.06
N GLU A 87 -8.77 -9.56 2.76
CA GLU A 87 -9.60 -9.79 3.95
C GLU A 87 -9.19 -8.84 5.09
N GLU A 88 -7.89 -8.71 5.33
CA GLU A 88 -7.35 -7.86 6.39
C GLU A 88 -7.64 -6.36 6.15
N LEU A 89 -7.58 -5.90 4.89
CA LEU A 89 -7.97 -4.54 4.48
C LEU A 89 -9.44 -4.26 4.75
N ARG A 90 -10.33 -5.21 4.42
CA ARG A 90 -11.78 -5.06 4.67
C ARG A 90 -12.10 -5.02 6.16
N ARG A 91 -11.35 -5.76 6.98
CA ARG A 91 -11.53 -5.76 8.43
C ARG A 91 -10.99 -4.48 9.07
N THR A 92 -9.83 -4.01 8.63
CA THR A 92 -9.08 -2.92 9.30
C THR A 92 -9.46 -1.54 8.75
N TYR A 93 -9.72 -1.44 7.45
CA TYR A 93 -10.04 -0.20 6.75
C TYR A 93 -11.26 -0.36 5.82
N PRO A 94 -12.43 -0.75 6.35
CA PRO A 94 -13.60 -1.10 5.56
C PRO A 94 -14.08 0.00 4.60
N SER A 95 -13.93 1.27 4.99
CA SER A 95 -14.34 2.43 4.18
C SER A 95 -13.27 2.90 3.18
N SER A 96 -12.09 2.30 3.17
CA SER A 96 -11.01 2.73 2.29
C SER A 96 -11.21 2.25 0.84
N VAL A 97 -10.83 3.09 -0.13
CA VAL A 97 -10.82 2.69 -1.55
C VAL A 97 -9.92 1.48 -1.83
N TRP A 98 -8.94 1.21 -0.95
CA TRP A 98 -8.03 0.09 -1.07
C TRP A 98 -8.68 -1.24 -0.69
N ALA A 99 -9.63 -1.25 0.24
CA ALA A 99 -10.46 -2.42 0.52
C ALA A 99 -11.26 -2.83 -0.73
N SER A 100 -11.85 -1.86 -1.45
CA SER A 100 -12.55 -2.12 -2.71
C SER A 100 -11.61 -2.60 -3.82
N LYS A 101 -10.43 -1.97 -3.96
CA LYS A 101 -9.41 -2.39 -4.95
C LYS A 101 -8.87 -3.79 -4.71
N ALA A 102 -8.96 -4.31 -3.48
CA ALA A 102 -8.48 -5.64 -3.13
C ALA A 102 -9.54 -6.75 -3.34
N ILE A 103 -10.80 -6.41 -3.61
CA ILE A 103 -11.89 -7.38 -3.85
C ILE A 103 -11.52 -8.46 -4.90
N PRO A 104 -10.86 -8.14 -6.04
CA PRO A 104 -10.49 -9.17 -7.02
C PRO A 104 -9.55 -10.25 -6.47
N TRP A 105 -8.86 -10.01 -5.35
CA TRP A 105 -7.95 -10.97 -4.73
C TRP A 105 -8.60 -11.86 -3.68
N LEU A 106 -9.82 -11.54 -3.26
CA LEU A 106 -10.54 -12.34 -2.27
C LEU A 106 -10.70 -13.79 -2.76
N PRO A 107 -10.66 -14.76 -1.83
CA PRO A 107 -11.12 -16.12 -2.08
C PRO A 107 -12.54 -16.15 -2.66
N LYS A 108 -12.90 -17.22 -3.38
CA LYS A 108 -14.20 -17.32 -4.06
C LYS A 108 -15.37 -17.22 -3.09
N GLU A 109 -15.20 -17.76 -1.90
CA GLU A 109 -16.16 -17.77 -0.80
C GLU A 109 -16.41 -16.34 -0.33
N SER A 110 -15.34 -15.63 0.04
CA SER A 110 -15.39 -14.24 0.53
C SER A 110 -15.89 -13.25 -0.53
N LYS A 111 -15.76 -13.55 -1.83
CA LYS A 111 -16.31 -12.71 -2.93
C LYS A 111 -17.83 -12.70 -3.00
N LYS A 112 -18.50 -13.78 -2.57
CA LYS A 112 -19.97 -13.86 -2.63
C LYS A 112 -20.66 -12.94 -1.63
N GLU A 113 -19.97 -12.54 -0.57
CA GLU A 113 -20.48 -11.64 0.48
C GLU A 113 -20.40 -10.15 0.10
N VAL A 114 -19.69 -9.83 -0.98
CA VAL A 114 -19.43 -8.44 -1.43
C VAL A 114 -20.07 -8.11 -2.79
N ALA A 115 -20.69 -9.10 -3.44
CA ALA A 115 -21.45 -8.94 -4.68
C ALA A 115 -22.93 -8.69 -4.37
#